data_AF-A0A2N2T8Z3-F1
#
_entry.id   AF-A0A2N2T8Z3-F1
#
_cell.length_a   1.000
_cell.length_b   1.000
_cell.length_c   1.000
_cell.angle_alpha   90.00
_cell.angle_beta   90.00
_cell.angle_gamma   90.00
#
_symmetry.space_group_name_H-M   'P 1'
#
loop_
_entity.id
_entity.type
_entity.pdbx_description
1 polymer ?
#
loop_
_entity_poly.entity_id
_entity_poly.type
_entity_poly.pdbx_seq_one_letter_code
_entity_poly.pdbx_strand_id
1 'polypeptide(L)'
;MKKLRAFTTACALVVASSAALITGTAVAQQQQFINVLTGGQSGVYYPMGVALSQIFAKDIPNVRSTAQVTRASAENLNLLQAGRGE
;
A
#
# COMPACT_ATOMS: atom_id res chain seq x y z
N MET A 1 -46.23 35.92 0.52
CA MET A 1 -45.26 35.35 1.50
C MET A 1 -44.72 33.95 1.15
N LYS A 2 -45.37 33.15 0.27
CA LYS A 2 -44.89 31.80 -0.12
C LYS A 2 -43.60 31.78 -0.97
N LYS A 3 -43.38 32.81 -1.81
CA LYS A 3 -42.20 32.90 -2.69
C LYS A 3 -40.88 33.20 -1.97
N LEU A 4 -40.94 33.78 -0.76
CA LEU A 4 -39.76 34.13 0.04
C LEU A 4 -39.15 32.90 0.72
N ARG A 5 -40.01 31.96 1.19
CA ARG A 5 -39.56 30.67 1.74
C ARG A 5 -38.90 29.78 0.69
N ALA A 6 -39.40 29.76 -0.54
CA ALA A 6 -38.83 28.99 -1.64
C ALA A 6 -37.40 29.44 -2.01
N PHE A 7 -37.10 30.73 -1.87
CA PHE A 7 -35.77 31.28 -2.15
C PHE A 7 -34.75 30.94 -1.04
N THR A 8 -35.20 30.90 0.22
CA THR A 8 -34.37 30.49 1.36
C THR A 8 -34.04 28.98 1.33
N THR A 9 -35.00 28.13 0.93
CA THR A 9 -34.76 26.68 0.76
C THR A 9 -33.84 26.39 -0.43
N ALA A 10 -33.92 27.18 -1.52
CA ALA A 10 -33.04 27.04 -2.67
C ALA A 10 -31.58 27.39 -2.36
N CYS A 11 -31.32 28.44 -1.56
CA CYS A 11 -29.96 28.75 -1.09
C CYS A 11 -29.40 27.68 -0.14
N ALA A 12 -30.23 27.12 0.75
CA ALA A 12 -29.81 26.03 1.64
C ALA A 12 -29.40 24.76 0.86
N LEU A 13 -30.07 24.46 -0.25
CA LEU A 13 -29.75 23.31 -1.10
C LEU A 13 -28.45 23.51 -1.88
N VAL A 14 -28.17 24.73 -2.36
CA VAL A 14 -26.92 25.05 -3.07
C VAL A 14 -25.72 24.98 -2.13
N VAL A 15 -25.85 25.49 -0.89
CA VAL A 15 -24.79 25.43 0.13
C VAL A 15 -24.50 23.98 0.57
N ALA A 16 -25.54 23.15 0.72
CA ALA A 16 -25.39 21.72 1.03
C ALA A 16 -24.73 20.93 -0.12
N SER A 17 -24.98 21.32 -1.37
CA SER A 17 -24.39 20.69 -2.57
C SER A 17 -22.90 21.02 -2.72
N SER A 18 -22.47 22.23 -2.33
CA SER A 18 -21.06 22.63 -2.33
C SER A 18 -20.22 21.99 -1.22
N ALA A 19 -20.84 21.54 -0.11
CA ALA A 19 -20.13 20.85 0.97
C ALA A 19 -19.69 19.43 0.59
N ALA A 20 -20.40 18.77 -0.34
CA ALA A 20 -20.07 17.43 -0.84
C ALA A 20 -18.85 17.40 -1.77
N LEU A 21 -18.43 18.55 -2.32
CA LEU A 21 -17.25 18.65 -3.20
C LEU A 21 -15.94 18.84 -2.42
N ILE A 22 -16.01 19.10 -1.11
CA ILE A 22 -14.84 19.38 -0.25
C ILE A 22 -14.42 18.15 0.57
N THR A 23 -15.18 17.04 0.53
CA THR A 23 -14.73 15.77 1.09
C THR A 23 -13.60 15.23 0.22
N GLY A 24 -12.37 15.63 0.56
CA GLY A 24 -11.15 15.32 -0.16
C GLY A 24 -11.06 13.84 -0.50
N THR A 25 -10.54 13.58 -1.70
CA THR A 25 -10.19 12.23 -2.14
C THR A 25 -9.24 11.63 -1.11
N ALA A 26 -9.72 10.72 -0.28
CA ALA A 26 -8.87 9.90 0.56
C ALA A 26 -7.98 9.09 -0.37
N VAL A 27 -6.73 9.51 -0.54
CA VAL A 27 -5.75 8.76 -1.30
C VAL A 27 -5.44 7.52 -0.48
N ALA A 28 -5.98 6.37 -0.89
CA ALA A 28 -5.59 5.10 -0.29
C ALA A 28 -4.10 4.92 -0.56
N GLN A 29 -3.27 4.98 0.49
CA GLN A 29 -1.84 4.69 0.39
C GLN A 29 -1.70 3.22 -0.01
N GLN A 30 -1.20 2.97 -1.22
CA GLN A 30 -1.03 1.61 -1.73
C GLN A 30 0.03 0.89 -0.89
N GLN A 31 -0.39 -0.18 -0.21
CA GLN A 31 0.53 -1.07 0.50
C GLN A 31 1.59 -1.60 -0.47
N GLN A 32 2.86 -1.37 -0.15
CA GLN A 32 3.99 -1.88 -0.90
C GLN A 32 4.36 -3.29 -0.39
N PHE A 33 4.90 -4.11 -1.27
CA PHE A 33 5.35 -5.47 -0.93
C PHE A 33 6.85 -5.57 -1.18
N ILE A 34 7.55 -6.25 -0.28
CA ILE A 34 8.98 -6.55 -0.42
C ILE A 34 9.16 -8.05 -0.19
N ASN A 35 9.63 -8.77 -1.20
CA ASN A 35 9.86 -10.21 -1.14
C ASN A 35 11.36 -10.50 -1.29
N VAL A 36 12.02 -10.65 -0.15
CA VAL A 36 13.46 -10.91 -0.07
C VAL A 36 13.75 -12.33 -0.53
N LEU A 37 14.39 -12.46 -1.68
CA LEU A 37 14.76 -13.75 -2.26
C LEU A 37 16.06 -14.26 -1.66
N THR A 38 16.03 -15.44 -1.04
CA THR A 38 17.15 -15.95 -0.24
C THR A 38 17.88 -17.13 -0.91
N GLY A 39 17.84 -18.29 -0.28
CA GLY A 39 18.37 -19.57 -0.73
C GLY A 39 17.68 -20.69 0.04
N GLY A 40 18.32 -21.84 0.19
CA GLY A 40 17.75 -22.95 0.96
C GLY A 40 17.54 -22.60 2.43
N GLN A 41 16.54 -23.22 3.07
CA GLN A 41 16.16 -22.93 4.46
C GLN A 41 17.30 -23.18 5.47
N SER A 42 18.19 -24.13 5.21
CA SER A 42 19.38 -24.42 6.02
C SER A 42 20.58 -23.53 5.71
N GLY A 43 20.50 -22.70 4.67
CA GLY A 43 21.56 -21.79 4.27
C GLY A 43 21.57 -20.51 5.09
N VAL A 44 22.67 -19.76 5.02
CA VAL A 44 22.85 -18.51 5.78
C VAL A 44 21.88 -17.41 5.32
N TYR A 45 21.52 -17.40 4.03
CA TYR A 45 20.72 -16.32 3.46
C TYR A 45 19.27 -16.32 3.97
N TYR A 46 18.72 -17.47 4.36
CA TYR A 46 17.34 -17.54 4.84
C TYR A 46 17.13 -16.79 6.17
N PRO A 47 17.84 -17.10 7.28
CA PRO A 47 17.69 -16.35 8.52
C PRO A 47 18.10 -14.87 8.37
N MET A 48 19.07 -14.55 7.51
CA MET A 48 19.39 -13.17 7.16
C MET A 48 18.21 -12.46 6.49
N GLY A 49 17.58 -13.09 5.49
CA GLY A 49 16.40 -12.53 4.82
C GLY A 49 15.20 -12.36 5.76
N VAL A 50 15.00 -13.28 6.71
CA VAL A 50 13.97 -13.13 7.75
C VAL A 50 14.23 -11.90 8.61
N ALA A 51 15.48 -11.71 9.07
CA ALA A 51 15.84 -10.53 9.86
C ALA A 51 15.63 -9.22 9.07
N LEU A 52 16.06 -9.18 7.80
CA LEU A 52 15.80 -8.03 6.92
C LEU A 52 14.31 -7.77 6.74
N SER A 53 13.52 -8.81 6.50
CA SER A 53 12.07 -8.71 6.33
C SER A 53 11.39 -8.15 7.58
N GLN A 54 11.87 -8.50 8.78
CA GLN A 54 11.35 -7.94 10.03
C GLN A 54 11.70 -6.46 10.19
N ILE A 55 12.93 -6.08 9.84
CA ILE A 55 13.36 -4.67 9.86
C ILE A 55 12.52 -3.85 8.88
N PHE A 56 12.34 -4.33 7.64
CA PHE A 56 11.55 -3.62 6.63
C PHE A 56 10.09 -3.46 7.05
N ALA A 57 9.47 -4.52 7.59
CA ALA A 57 8.09 -4.44 8.08
C ALA A 57 7.93 -3.49 9.28
N LYS A 58 8.99 -3.29 10.07
CA LYS A 58 8.97 -2.41 11.25
C LYS A 58 9.24 -0.94 10.89
N ASP A 59 10.25 -0.70 10.06
CA ASP A 59 10.82 0.63 9.88
C ASP A 59 10.34 1.33 8.59
N ILE A 60 9.72 0.59 7.65
CA ILE A 60 9.15 1.17 6.43
C ILE A 60 7.62 1.24 6.54
N PRO A 61 7.03 2.46 6.56
CA PRO A 61 5.58 2.61 6.60
C PRO A 61 4.90 1.98 5.38
N ASN A 62 3.72 1.39 5.59
CA ASN A 62 2.87 0.82 4.53
C ASN A 62 3.58 -0.26 3.66
N VAL A 63 4.55 -0.99 4.23
CA VAL A 63 5.21 -2.14 3.58
C VAL A 63 4.80 -3.45 4.23
N ARG A 64 4.56 -4.47 3.41
CA ARG A 64 4.50 -5.88 3.83
C ARG A 64 5.72 -6.60 3.28
N SER A 65 6.61 -7.00 4.16
CA SER A 65 7.83 -7.72 3.77
C SER A 65 7.73 -9.22 4.06
N THR A 66 8.31 -10.04 3.19
CA THR A 66 8.50 -11.49 3.36
C THR A 66 9.91 -11.92 2.99
N ALA A 67 10.35 -13.07 3.52
CA ALA A 67 11.55 -13.76 3.05
C ALA A 67 11.15 -15.07 2.36
N GLN A 68 11.59 -15.26 1.12
CA GLN A 68 11.27 -16.44 0.31
C GLN A 68 12.48 -17.38 0.22
N VAL A 69 12.24 -18.65 0.53
CA VAL A 69 13.18 -19.76 0.26
C VAL A 69 13.24 -20.00 -1.23
N THR A 70 14.44 -20.12 -1.78
CA THR A 70 14.68 -20.35 -3.22
C THR A 70 15.81 -21.36 -3.42
N ARG A 71 16.09 -21.69 -4.68
CA ARG A 71 17.26 -22.45 -5.13
C ARG A 71 18.49 -21.55 -5.35
N ALA A 72 18.59 -20.48 -4.56
CA ALA A 72 19.67 -19.49 -4.56
C ALA A 72 19.74 -18.65 -5.85
N SER A 73 20.94 -18.14 -6.17
CA SER A 73 21.15 -16.98 -7.04
C SER A 73 20.56 -17.10 -8.45
N ALA A 74 20.65 -18.27 -9.09
CA ALA A 74 20.14 -18.45 -10.44
C ALA A 74 18.60 -18.32 -10.50
N GLU A 75 17.89 -18.88 -9.52
CA GLU A 75 16.45 -18.70 -9.42
C GLU A 75 16.09 -17.27 -9.02
N ASN A 76 16.86 -16.65 -8.12
CA ASN A 76 16.61 -15.27 -7.69
C ASN A 76 16.64 -14.30 -8.87
N LEU A 77 17.62 -14.43 -9.78
CA LEU A 77 17.70 -13.58 -10.97
C LEU A 77 16.48 -13.76 -11.88
N ASN A 78 16.00 -14.99 -12.06
CA ASN A 78 14.79 -15.25 -12.85
C ASN A 78 13.54 -14.66 -12.19
N LEU A 79 13.43 -14.75 -10.86
CA LEU A 79 12.32 -14.17 -10.10
C LEU A 79 12.34 -12.64 -10.12
N LEU A 80 13.52 -12.02 -10.02
CA LEU A 80 13.71 -10.58 -10.15
C LEU A 80 13.28 -10.09 -11.55
N GLN A 81 13.72 -10.80 -12.60
CA GLN A 81 13.28 -10.49 -13.97
C GLN A 81 11.76 -10.61 -14.14
N ALA A 82 11.13 -11.54 -13.41
CA ALA A 82 9.68 -11.73 -13.42
C ALA A 82 8.91 -10.76 -12.49
N GLY A 83 9.59 -9.85 -11.78
CA GLY A 83 8.96 -8.94 -10.82
C GLY A 83 8.35 -9.67 -9.60
N ARG A 84 8.92 -10.82 -9.23
CA ARG A 84 8.47 -11.67 -8.12
C ARG A 84 9.37 -11.57 -6.90
N GLY A 85 10.19 -10.54 -6.85
CA GLY A 85 11.06 -10.22 -5.74
C GLY A 85 11.64 -8.82 -5.91
N GLU A 86 12.18 -8.33 -4.81
CA GLU A 86 12.86 -7.04 -4.66
C GLU A 86 14.27 -7.30 -4.11
#